data_AF-A0A661BBX7-F1
#
_entry.id   AF-A0A661BBX7-F1
#
_cell.length_a   1.000
_cell.length_b   1.000
_cell.length_c   1.000
_cell.angle_alpha   90.00
_cell.angle_beta   90.00
_cell.angle_gamma   90.00
#
_symmetry.space_group_name_H-M   'P 1'
#
loop_
_entity.id
_entity.type
_entity.pdbx_description
1 polymer ?
#
loop_
_entity_poly.entity_id
_entity_poly.type
_entity_poly.pdbx_seq_one_letter_code
_entity_poly.pdbx_strand_id
1 'polypeptide(L)'
;AEDVTVGEIYMMKLVHLADDKIHARSIGPYSLVTQQPLGGKAQFGGQRFGEMEVWALEAYGAAYMLQEMLTVKSDDVQGRSLMYETIVKGENPPEPGIPESFSVLVKELQALCVNVKLLEEEED
;
A
#
# COMPACT_ATOMS: atom_id res chain seq x y z
N ALA A 1 -35.31 -42.14 4.41
CA ALA A 1 -33.85 -42.00 4.32
C ALA A 1 -33.45 -42.50 2.96
N GLU A 2 -32.76 -41.69 2.16
CA GLU A 2 -32.25 -42.09 0.85
C GLU A 2 -30.86 -42.68 0.99
N ASP A 3 -30.54 -43.64 0.11
CA ASP A 3 -29.24 -44.31 0.10
C ASP A 3 -28.16 -43.38 -0.48
N VAL A 4 -27.01 -43.32 0.20
CA VAL A 4 -25.86 -42.50 -0.21
C VAL A 4 -24.78 -43.38 -0.83
N THR A 5 -24.26 -42.96 -1.99
CA THR A 5 -23.16 -43.66 -2.67
C THR A 5 -21.85 -43.56 -1.86
N VAL A 6 -21.26 -44.71 -1.55
CA VAL A 6 -19.96 -44.83 -0.87
C VAL A 6 -18.99 -45.64 -1.73
N GLY A 7 -17.70 -45.37 -1.59
CA GLY A 7 -16.66 -46.09 -2.31
C GLY A 7 -15.25 -45.65 -1.88
N GLU A 8 -14.25 -46.38 -2.36
CA GLU A 8 -12.84 -46.07 -2.14
C GLU A 8 -12.38 -45.01 -3.15
N ILE A 9 -12.02 -43.82 -2.67
CA ILE A 9 -11.54 -42.72 -3.51
C ILE A 9 -10.09 -42.38 -3.17
N TYR A 10 -9.26 -42.30 -4.21
CA TYR A 10 -7.88 -41.85 -4.06
C TYR A 10 -7.81 -40.32 -4.16
N MET A 11 -7.53 -39.64 -3.06
CA MET A 11 -7.37 -38.19 -2.99
C MET A 11 -5.90 -37.81 -2.83
N MET A 12 -5.42 -36.88 -3.64
CA MET A 12 -4.05 -36.38 -3.59
C MET A 12 -3.97 -35.05 -2.83
N LYS A 13 -2.95 -34.89 -1.98
CA LYS A 13 -2.61 -33.62 -1.34
C LYS A 13 -1.75 -32.79 -2.30
N LEU A 14 -2.22 -31.59 -2.66
CA LEU A 14 -1.45 -30.64 -3.46
C LEU A 14 -0.43 -29.87 -2.61
N VAL A 15 0.61 -29.34 -3.25
CA VAL A 15 1.69 -28.58 -2.59
C VAL A 15 1.25 -27.21 -2.07
N HIS A 16 0.14 -26.67 -2.54
CA HIS A 16 -0.33 -25.33 -2.20
C HIS A 16 -1.10 -25.30 -0.89
N LEU A 17 -0.38 -25.22 0.22
CA LEU A 17 -0.97 -25.13 1.55
C LEU A 17 -1.24 -23.67 1.93
N ALA A 18 -2.26 -23.46 2.76
CA ALA A 18 -2.60 -22.14 3.28
C ALA A 18 -1.47 -21.57 4.13
N ASP A 19 -0.83 -22.42 4.95
CA ASP A 19 0.31 -22.07 5.81
C ASP A 19 1.46 -21.41 5.01
N ASP A 20 1.69 -21.87 3.78
CA ASP A 20 2.71 -21.31 2.88
C ASP A 20 2.29 -19.98 2.25
N LYS A 21 0.99 -19.70 2.19
CA LYS A 21 0.42 -18.54 1.49
C LYS A 21 0.01 -17.39 2.40
N ILE A 22 -0.26 -17.64 3.69
CA ILE A 22 -0.60 -16.58 4.64
C ILE A 22 0.59 -15.63 4.78
N HIS A 23 0.31 -14.33 4.67
CA HIS A 23 1.29 -13.25 4.80
C HIS A 23 0.60 -11.99 5.34
N ALA A 24 1.24 -11.34 6.30
CA ALA A 24 0.79 -10.08 6.89
C ALA A 24 1.99 -9.18 7.14
N ARG A 25 1.75 -7.87 7.06
CA ARG A 25 2.77 -6.83 7.26
C ARG A 25 2.16 -5.66 8.02
N SER A 26 2.87 -5.20 9.04
CA SER A 26 2.63 -3.91 9.70
C SER A 26 3.60 -2.85 9.18
N ILE A 27 4.90 -3.05 9.42
CA ILE A 27 6.01 -2.24 8.92
C ILE A 27 7.06 -3.17 8.28
N GLY A 28 8.00 -2.63 7.51
CA GLY A 28 9.00 -3.45 6.83
C GLY A 28 9.95 -2.63 5.97
N PRO A 29 10.74 -3.30 5.11
CA PRO A 29 11.67 -2.62 4.22
C PRO A 29 10.97 -1.86 3.10
N TYR A 30 11.66 -0.85 2.59
CA TYR A 30 11.20 0.07 1.55
C TYR A 30 12.21 0.11 0.40
N SER A 31 11.71 0.45 -0.79
CA SER A 31 12.53 0.71 -1.97
C SER A 31 13.42 1.94 -1.75
N LEU A 32 14.66 1.88 -2.24
CA LEU A 32 15.63 2.98 -2.11
C LEU A 32 15.18 4.23 -2.86
N VAL A 33 14.59 4.06 -4.04
CA VAL A 33 14.24 5.17 -4.95
C VAL A 33 12.84 5.68 -4.66
N THR A 34 11.84 4.81 -4.76
CA THR A 34 10.43 5.20 -4.66
C THR A 34 9.91 5.32 -3.22
N GLN A 35 10.70 4.89 -2.23
CA GLN A 35 10.29 4.82 -0.82
C GLN A 35 9.03 3.99 -0.52
N GLN A 36 8.52 3.25 -1.51
CA GLN A 36 7.36 2.37 -1.36
C GLN A 36 7.74 1.03 -0.70
N PRO A 37 6.79 0.37 -0.01
CA PRO A 37 6.94 -0.97 0.51
C PRO A 37 7.45 -1.96 -0.55
N LEU A 38 8.47 -2.75 -0.24
CA LEU A 38 8.91 -3.84 -1.13
C LEU A 38 7.80 -4.88 -1.35
N GLY A 39 7.87 -5.66 -2.43
CA GLY A 39 6.90 -6.70 -2.75
C GLY A 39 7.35 -8.11 -2.34
N GLY A 40 6.37 -8.99 -2.13
CA GLY A 40 6.60 -10.44 -1.96
C GLY A 40 6.82 -10.90 -0.51
N LYS A 41 6.32 -12.11 -0.20
CA LYS A 41 6.35 -12.70 1.15
C LYS A 41 7.78 -12.82 1.72
N ALA A 42 8.76 -13.20 0.90
CA ALA A 42 10.14 -13.40 1.33
C ALA A 42 10.83 -12.11 1.79
N GLN A 43 10.37 -10.94 1.35
CA GLN A 43 10.93 -9.63 1.69
C GLN A 43 10.09 -8.90 2.73
N PHE A 44 9.17 -9.60 3.40
CA PHE A 44 8.13 -8.97 4.24
C PHE A 44 7.40 -7.84 3.49
N GLY A 45 7.05 -8.13 2.23
CA GLY A 45 6.53 -7.14 1.32
C GLY A 45 5.10 -6.69 1.65
N GLY A 46 4.76 -5.48 1.20
CA GLY A 46 3.40 -4.96 1.25
C GLY A 46 2.51 -5.61 0.19
N GLN A 47 1.20 -5.40 0.33
CA GLN A 47 0.25 -5.71 -0.74
C GLN A 47 0.22 -4.57 -1.74
N ARG A 48 0.10 -4.92 -3.03
CA ARG A 48 -0.07 -3.92 -4.06
C ARG A 48 -1.50 -3.40 -4.01
N PHE A 49 -1.64 -2.10 -3.79
CA PHE A 49 -2.89 -1.40 -4.03
C PHE A 49 -2.83 -0.83 -5.45
N GLY A 50 -3.55 -1.47 -6.37
CA GLY A 50 -3.51 -1.15 -7.79
C GLY A 50 -4.57 -0.10 -8.18
N GLU A 51 -4.55 0.25 -9.45
CA GLU A 51 -5.47 1.21 -10.05
C GLU A 51 -6.94 0.78 -9.90
N MET A 52 -7.23 -0.52 -10.02
CA MET A 52 -8.58 -1.05 -9.83
C MET A 52 -9.07 -0.91 -8.39
N GLU A 53 -8.19 -1.11 -7.41
CA GLU A 53 -8.53 -0.92 -6.00
C GLU A 53 -8.68 0.56 -5.64
N VAL A 54 -7.90 1.45 -6.29
CA VAL A 54 -8.09 2.91 -6.20
C VAL A 54 -9.49 3.29 -6.68
N TRP A 55 -9.90 2.83 -7.86
CA TRP A 55 -11.25 3.07 -8.38
C TRP A 55 -12.34 2.57 -7.44
N ALA A 56 -12.11 1.44 -6.78
CA ALA A 56 -13.06 0.92 -5.79
C ALA A 56 -13.26 1.91 -4.64
N LEU A 57 -12.19 2.46 -4.05
CA LEU A 57 -12.31 3.44 -2.97
C LEU A 57 -12.89 4.78 -3.43
N GLU A 58 -12.56 5.22 -4.64
CA GLU A 58 -13.14 6.41 -5.26
C GLU A 58 -14.66 6.26 -5.43
N ALA A 59 -15.12 5.10 -5.90
CA ALA A 59 -16.55 4.81 -6.07
C ALA A 59 -17.31 4.81 -4.73
N TYR A 60 -16.66 4.41 -3.64
CA TYR A 60 -17.24 4.52 -2.30
C TYR A 60 -17.21 5.94 -1.72
N GLY A 61 -16.51 6.89 -2.36
CA GLY A 61 -16.27 8.22 -1.80
C GLY A 61 -15.35 8.22 -0.58
N ALA A 62 -14.50 7.20 -0.43
CA ALA A 62 -13.64 7.00 0.73
C ALA A 62 -12.34 7.82 0.64
N ALA A 63 -12.47 9.16 0.53
CA ALA A 63 -11.35 10.07 0.26
C ALA A 63 -10.19 9.94 1.26
N TYR A 64 -10.48 9.96 2.57
CA TYR A 64 -9.44 9.85 3.60
C TYR A 64 -8.75 8.48 3.60
N MET A 65 -9.48 7.40 3.33
CA MET A 65 -8.89 6.06 3.25
C MET A 65 -7.99 5.94 2.03
N LEU A 66 -8.41 6.47 0.89
CA LEU A 66 -7.59 6.53 -0.31
C LEU A 66 -6.32 7.36 -0.07
N GLN A 67 -6.46 8.55 0.53
CA GLN A 67 -5.33 9.40 0.89
C GLN A 67 -4.35 8.66 1.80
N GLU A 68 -4.85 7.99 2.84
CA GLU A 68 -4.02 7.22 3.78
C GLU A 68 -3.24 6.09 3.08
N MET A 69 -3.88 5.37 2.15
CA MET A 69 -3.26 4.31 1.35
C MET A 69 -2.16 4.83 0.43
N LEU A 70 -2.34 6.02 -0.14
CA LEU A 70 -1.39 6.64 -1.07
C LEU A 70 -0.24 7.40 -0.38
N THR A 71 -0.35 7.70 0.91
CA THR A 71 0.61 8.55 1.65
C THR A 71 1.27 7.77 2.80
N VAL A 72 0.74 7.88 4.01
CA VAL A 72 1.29 7.39 5.28
C VAL A 72 1.45 5.87 5.33
N LYS A 73 0.66 5.11 4.55
CA LYS A 73 0.81 3.64 4.43
C LYS A 73 1.76 3.21 3.30
N SER A 74 2.26 4.14 2.49
CA SER A 74 3.09 3.88 1.32
C SER A 74 4.45 4.60 1.43
N ASP A 75 4.54 5.82 0.92
CA ASP A 75 5.81 6.51 0.61
C ASP A 75 5.95 7.91 1.23
N ASP A 76 5.00 8.35 2.07
CA ASP A 76 5.22 9.51 2.93
C ASP A 76 6.17 9.14 4.08
N VAL A 77 7.46 9.46 3.90
CA VAL A 77 8.54 9.06 4.82
C VAL A 77 8.39 9.68 6.20
N GLN A 78 7.96 10.95 6.26
CA GLN A 78 7.78 11.67 7.52
C GLN A 78 6.47 11.25 8.17
N GLY A 79 5.38 11.24 7.40
CA GLY A 79 4.04 10.89 7.88
C GLY A 79 3.95 9.46 8.39
N ARG A 80 4.61 8.47 7.75
CA ARG A 80 4.60 7.08 8.24
C ARG A 80 5.29 6.91 9.59
N SER A 81 6.36 7.67 9.83
CA SER A 81 7.13 7.60 11.09
C SER A 81 6.32 8.21 12.23
N LEU A 82 5.69 9.36 11.96
CA LEU A 82 4.81 10.04 12.91
C LEU A 82 3.52 9.25 13.17
N MET A 83 2.96 8.62 12.13
CA MET A 83 1.80 7.72 12.25
C MET A 83 2.11 6.55 13.19
N TYR A 84 3.28 5.94 13.08
CA TYR A 84 3.69 4.88 14.02
C TYR A 84 3.79 5.39 15.46
N GLU A 85 4.38 6.56 15.66
CA GLU A 85 4.52 7.17 16.98
C GLU A 85 3.15 7.53 17.60
N THR A 86 2.25 8.11 16.83
CA THR A 86 0.89 8.48 17.28
C THR A 86 0.05 7.26 17.61
N ILE A 87 0.14 6.17 16.83
CA ILE A 87 -0.51 4.89 17.15
C ILE A 87 0.00 4.35 18.50
N VAL A 88 1.31 4.42 18.76
CA VAL A 88 1.89 3.97 20.04
C VAL A 88 1.42 4.84 21.21
N LYS A 89 1.26 6.15 21.00
CA LYS A 89 0.77 7.09 22.02
C LYS A 89 -0.75 7.08 22.19
N GLY A 90 -1.50 6.50 21.25
CA GLY A 90 -2.96 6.57 21.22
C GLY A 90 -3.49 7.97 20.86
N GLU A 91 -2.70 8.74 20.13
CA GLU A 91 -3.07 10.08 19.64
C GLU A 91 -3.73 9.98 18.25
N ASN A 92 -4.37 11.07 17.82
CA ASN A 92 -4.96 11.12 16.47
C ASN A 92 -3.87 11.04 15.40
N PRO A 93 -4.19 10.44 14.23
CA PRO A 93 -3.25 10.34 13.12
C PRO A 93 -2.86 11.75 12.63
N PRO A 94 -1.59 11.94 12.23
CA PRO A 94 -1.15 13.21 11.66
C PRO A 94 -1.76 13.46 10.29
N GLU A 95 -1.78 14.72 9.86
CA GLU A 95 -2.14 15.06 8.50
C GLU A 95 -1.10 14.51 7.51
N PRO A 96 -1.52 13.83 6.42
CA PRO A 96 -0.59 13.32 5.42
C PRO A 96 0.19 14.40 4.69
N GLY A 97 1.47 14.15 4.45
CA GLY A 97 2.35 15.00 3.66
C GLY A 97 2.33 14.70 2.17
N ILE A 98 3.35 15.21 1.47
CA ILE A 98 3.55 14.98 0.03
C ILE A 98 4.20 13.59 -0.16
N PRO A 99 3.64 12.72 -1.02
CA PRO A 99 4.26 11.44 -1.39
C PRO A 99 5.66 11.61 -1.99
N GLU A 100 6.61 10.76 -1.59
CA GLU A 100 7.95 10.79 -2.17
C GLU A 100 7.95 10.39 -3.65
N SER A 101 7.01 9.55 -4.09
CA SER A 101 6.81 9.23 -5.51
C SER A 101 6.53 10.47 -6.36
N PHE A 102 5.82 11.46 -5.83
CA PHE A 102 5.57 12.72 -6.53
C PHE A 102 6.85 13.56 -6.64
N SER A 103 7.66 13.61 -5.57
CA SER A 103 8.98 14.26 -5.59
C SER A 103 9.90 13.62 -6.63
N VAL A 104 9.92 12.27 -6.71
CA VAL A 104 10.67 11.52 -7.73
C VAL A 104 10.19 11.87 -9.14
N LEU A 105 8.87 11.89 -9.38
CA LEU A 105 8.29 12.28 -10.65
C LEU A 105 8.73 13.68 -11.10
N VAL A 106 8.69 14.68 -10.21
CA VAL A 106 9.13 16.05 -10.52
C VAL A 106 10.61 16.06 -10.92
N LYS A 107 11.46 15.31 -10.22
CA LYS A 107 12.90 15.22 -10.53
C LYS A 107 13.16 14.50 -11.85
N GLU A 108 12.42 13.45 -12.16
CA GLU A 108 12.52 12.74 -13.44
C GLU A 108 12.11 13.63 -14.63
N LEU A 109 11.05 14.43 -14.48
CA LEU A 109 10.66 15.41 -15.50
C LEU A 109 11.70 16.53 -15.66
N GLN A 110 12.26 17.04 -14.56
CA GLN A 110 13.33 18.04 -14.60
C GLN A 110 14.59 17.52 -15.29
N ALA A 111 14.91 16.23 -15.15
CA ALA A 111 16.04 15.59 -15.84
C ALA A 111 15.85 15.56 -17.37
N LEU A 112 14.60 15.62 -17.86
CA LEU A 112 14.25 15.71 -19.27
C LEU A 112 14.13 17.17 -19.78
N CYS A 113 14.67 18.13 -19.04
CA CYS A 113 14.57 19.56 -19.32
C CYS A 113 13.12 20.11 -19.28
N VAL A 114 12.20 19.43 -18.60
CA VAL A 114 10.84 19.92 -18.35
C VAL A 114 10.78 20.61 -16.99
N ASN A 115 10.59 21.92 -16.99
CA ASN A 115 10.56 22.71 -15.76
C ASN A 115 9.16 22.67 -15.12
N VAL A 116 8.97 21.77 -14.15
CA VAL A 116 7.76 21.69 -13.33
C VAL A 116 7.95 22.49 -12.05
N LYS A 117 7.00 23.37 -11.74
CA LYS A 117 6.93 24.15 -10.51
C LYS A 117 5.55 23.99 -9.88
N LEU A 118 5.52 23.88 -8.56
CA LEU A 118 4.29 24.03 -7.80
C LEU A 118 3.99 25.53 -7.72
N LEU A 119 2.77 25.89 -8.11
CA LEU A 119 2.26 27.25 -7.98
C LEU A 119 1.39 27.28 -6.73
N GLU A 120 1.66 28.23 -5.85
CA GLU A 120 0.73 28.59 -4.78
C GLU A 120 -0.35 29.49 -5.42
N GLU A 121 -1.61 29.34 -4.99
CA GLU A 121 -2.61 30.34 -5.34
C GLU A 121 -2.18 31.66 -4.67
N GLU A 122 -2.04 32.74 -5.44
CA GLU A 122 -1.92 34.06 -4.86
C GLU A 122 -3.24 34.33 -4.10
N GLU A 123 -3.19 34.32 -2.77
CA GLU A 123 -4.27 34.85 -1.94
C GLU A 123 -4.42 36.34 -2.28
N ASP A 124 -5.53 36.71 -2.92
CA ASP A 124 -6.00 38.11 -3.01
C ASP A 124 -6.26 38.70 -1.61
#